data_AF-A0A800F395-F1
#
_entry.id   AF-A0A800F395-F1
#
_cell.length_a   1.000
_cell.length_b   1.000
_cell.length_c   1.000
_cell.angle_alpha   90.00
_cell.angle_beta   90.00
_cell.angle_gamma   90.00
#
_symmetry.space_group_name_H-M   'P 1'
#
loop_
_entity.id
_entity.type
_entity.pdbx_description
1 polymer ?
#
loop_
_entity_poly.entity_id
_entity_poly.type
_entity_poly.pdbx_seq_one_letter_code
_entity_poly.pdbx_strand_id
1 'polypeptide(L)'
;PHIAGYNAKYGILLDMVGAKDARFSMEKNSMIYASSVMKRMWKLGHQLGHGSFFSYDKVSPIVDDHLYINKIANLPCIDVVHYATYSNSGFGSFWHTHDDNMDVIDKGVLKAVGETVMAMIKTENLN
;
A
#
# COMPACT_ATOMS: atom_id res chain seq x y z
N PRO A 1 -6.99 12.88 -21.03
CA PRO A 1 -8.35 13.20 -20.53
C PRO A 1 -9.01 11.99 -19.86
N HIS A 2 -9.79 12.18 -18.80
CA HIS A 2 -10.52 11.09 -18.13
C HIS A 2 -11.71 10.64 -18.97
N ILE A 3 -11.87 9.32 -19.15
CA ILE A 3 -12.94 8.71 -19.95
C ILE A 3 -14.11 8.38 -19.01
N ALA A 4 -15.31 8.85 -19.34
CA ALA A 4 -16.51 8.53 -18.59
C ALA A 4 -16.74 7.00 -18.59
N GLY A 5 -17.10 6.43 -17.44
CA GLY A 5 -17.28 4.99 -17.29
C GLY A 5 -15.96 4.19 -17.30
N TYR A 6 -14.83 4.83 -16.97
CA TYR A 6 -13.56 4.13 -16.75
C TYR A 6 -13.72 2.99 -15.76
N ASN A 7 -13.07 1.87 -16.04
CA ASN A 7 -13.09 0.67 -15.20
C ASN A 7 -11.69 0.04 -15.13
N ALA A 8 -11.39 -0.63 -14.02
CA ALA A 8 -10.17 -1.38 -13.78
C ALA A 8 -10.48 -2.63 -12.92
N LYS A 9 -9.70 -3.71 -13.08
CA LYS A 9 -9.87 -4.91 -12.24
C LYS A 9 -9.68 -4.59 -10.74
N TYR A 10 -8.71 -3.73 -10.43
CA TYR A 10 -8.43 -3.18 -9.11
C TYR A 10 -7.42 -2.03 -9.22
N GLY A 11 -7.25 -1.28 -8.13
CA GLY A 11 -6.20 -0.28 -7.93
C GLY A 11 -5.25 -0.63 -6.77
N ILE A 12 -4.05 -0.05 -6.82
CA ILE A 12 -3.04 -0.10 -5.74
C ILE A 12 -2.55 1.34 -5.57
N LEU A 13 -2.87 1.96 -4.44
CA LEU A 13 -2.28 3.21 -4.00
C LEU A 13 -0.96 2.92 -3.28
N LEU A 14 0.06 3.74 -3.54
CA LEU A 14 1.34 3.70 -2.85
C LEU A 14 1.52 5.04 -2.15
N ASP A 15 1.45 5.05 -0.82
CA ASP A 15 1.69 6.24 -0.01
C ASP A 15 2.83 6.01 0.98
N MET A 16 3.78 6.94 1.04
CA MET A 16 4.95 6.87 1.94
C MET A 16 5.73 5.54 1.91
N VAL A 17 5.93 4.95 0.73
CA VAL A 17 6.56 3.62 0.56
C VAL A 17 8.10 3.63 0.52
N GLY A 18 8.74 4.70 1.00
CA GLY A 18 10.18 4.91 0.84
C GLY A 18 11.00 4.94 2.13
N ALA A 19 10.35 5.10 3.29
CA ALA A 19 11.06 5.39 4.53
C ALA A 19 11.77 4.17 5.12
N LYS A 20 12.91 4.40 5.80
CA LYS A 20 13.60 3.40 6.63
C LYS A 20 12.65 2.78 7.65
N ASP A 21 12.88 1.49 7.93
CA ASP A 21 12.09 0.68 8.88
C ASP A 21 10.59 0.62 8.59
N ALA A 22 10.18 0.97 7.35
CA ALA A 22 8.79 0.95 6.98
C ALA A 22 8.17 -0.43 7.19
N ARG A 23 6.98 -0.44 7.80
CA ARG A 23 6.07 -1.58 7.81
C ARG A 23 4.74 -1.20 7.20
N PHE A 24 4.23 -2.10 6.37
CA PHE A 24 2.96 -2.00 5.68
C PHE A 24 2.00 -2.99 6.33
N SER A 25 1.02 -2.47 7.06
CA SER A 25 -0.02 -3.26 7.72
C SER A 25 -1.29 -3.29 6.89
N MET A 26 -2.20 -4.22 7.17
CA MET A 26 -3.48 -4.31 6.47
C MET A 26 -4.46 -3.23 6.93
N GLU A 27 -4.49 -2.11 6.21
CA GLU A 27 -5.40 -0.99 6.43
C GLU A 27 -6.87 -1.39 6.26
N LYS A 28 -7.74 -0.85 7.13
CA LYS A 28 -9.13 -1.33 7.27
C LYS A 28 -10.01 -1.07 6.04
N ASN A 29 -9.92 0.09 5.39
CA ASN A 29 -10.70 0.39 4.18
C ASN A 29 -10.31 -0.55 3.04
N SER A 30 -9.01 -0.80 2.84
CA SER A 30 -8.48 -1.79 1.89
C SER A 30 -9.04 -3.19 2.19
N MET A 31 -9.11 -3.56 3.47
CA MET A 31 -9.68 -4.83 3.89
C MET A 31 -11.21 -4.91 3.78
N ILE A 32 -11.92 -3.78 3.81
CA ILE A 32 -13.38 -3.74 3.62
C ILE A 32 -13.72 -3.86 2.13
N TYR A 33 -13.07 -3.05 1.28
CA TYR A 33 -13.46 -2.90 -0.12
C TYR A 33 -12.67 -3.79 -1.09
N ALA A 34 -11.45 -4.20 -0.73
CA ALA A 34 -10.52 -4.88 -1.64
C ALA A 34 -9.73 -6.02 -0.95
N SER A 35 -10.35 -6.75 -0.02
CA SER A 35 -9.67 -7.78 0.79
C SER A 35 -8.95 -8.88 0.00
N SER A 36 -9.47 -9.26 -1.17
CA SER A 36 -8.86 -10.26 -2.04
C SER A 36 -7.56 -9.75 -2.65
N VAL A 37 -7.56 -8.51 -3.15
CA VAL A 37 -6.38 -7.80 -3.68
C VAL A 37 -5.33 -7.66 -2.59
N MET A 38 -5.75 -7.21 -1.40
CA MET A 38 -4.86 -7.00 -0.25
C MET A 38 -4.14 -8.28 0.16
N LYS A 39 -4.89 -9.36 0.40
CA LYS A 39 -4.33 -10.66 0.80
C LYS A 39 -3.39 -11.23 -0.25
N ARG A 40 -3.72 -11.07 -1.54
CA ARG A 40 -2.89 -11.56 -2.65
C ARG A 40 -1.58 -10.79 -2.73
N MET A 41 -1.61 -9.46 -2.63
CA MET A 41 -0.39 -8.64 -2.67
C MET A 41 0.52 -8.96 -1.47
N TRP A 42 -0.03 -9.08 -0.26
CA TRP A 42 0.76 -9.46 0.92
C TRP A 42 1.37 -10.85 0.77
N LYS A 43 0.58 -11.84 0.31
CA LYS A 43 1.09 -13.18 0.03
C LYS A 43 2.24 -13.14 -0.96
N LEU A 44 2.14 -12.32 -2.01
CA LEU A 44 3.17 -12.20 -3.02
C LEU A 44 4.44 -11.55 -2.47
N GLY A 45 4.32 -10.49 -1.64
CA GLY A 45 5.45 -9.90 -0.94
C GLY A 45 6.19 -10.92 -0.08
N HIS A 46 5.47 -11.76 0.66
CA HIS A 46 6.05 -12.87 1.42
C HIS A 46 6.76 -13.90 0.54
N GLN A 47 6.15 -14.31 -0.59
CA GLN A 47 6.74 -15.26 -1.53
C GLN A 47 8.03 -14.74 -2.18
N LEU A 48 8.16 -13.42 -2.35
CA LEU A 48 9.35 -12.76 -2.87
C LEU A 48 10.44 -12.53 -1.81
N GLY A 49 10.20 -12.90 -0.56
CA GLY A 49 11.14 -12.70 0.55
C GLY A 49 11.03 -11.33 1.24
N HIS A 50 10.01 -10.53 0.91
CA HIS A 50 9.77 -9.19 1.48
C HIS A 50 8.85 -9.21 2.71
N GLY A 51 8.59 -10.38 3.29
CA GLY A 51 7.61 -10.55 4.37
C GLY A 51 7.90 -9.75 5.64
N SER A 52 9.12 -9.28 5.85
CA SER A 52 9.47 -8.37 6.96
C SER A 52 8.82 -6.98 6.84
N PHE A 53 8.52 -6.54 5.62
CA PHE A 53 7.87 -5.25 5.35
C PHE A 53 6.35 -5.37 5.33
N PHE A 54 5.80 -6.48 4.84
CA PHE A 54 4.36 -6.70 4.66
C PHE A 54 3.74 -7.43 5.87
N SER A 55 3.27 -6.68 6.88
CA SER A 55 2.65 -7.26 8.09
C SER A 55 1.19 -7.65 7.88
N TYR A 56 0.79 -8.83 8.36
CA TYR A 56 -0.61 -9.27 8.37
C TYR A 56 -1.46 -8.64 9.47
N ASP A 57 -0.86 -7.78 10.31
CA ASP A 57 -1.59 -7.02 11.31
C ASP A 57 -2.60 -6.10 10.65
N LYS A 58 -3.78 -5.97 11.26
CA LYS A 58 -4.84 -5.07 10.78
C LYS A 58 -4.80 -3.79 11.60
N VAL A 59 -4.86 -2.66 10.92
CA VAL A 59 -4.81 -1.34 11.56
C VAL A 59 -6.12 -0.59 11.37
N SER A 60 -6.26 0.52 12.08
CA SER A 60 -7.40 1.43 11.96
C SER A 60 -7.57 1.94 10.51
N PRO A 61 -8.79 2.38 10.14
CA PRO A 61 -9.02 2.92 8.81
C PRO A 61 -8.23 4.21 8.62
N ILE A 62 -7.61 4.36 7.45
CA ILE A 62 -6.90 5.56 7.01
C ILE A 62 -7.72 6.20 5.89
N VAL A 63 -7.97 7.51 6.01
CA VAL A 63 -8.58 8.29 4.94
C VAL A 63 -7.49 8.64 3.95
N ASP A 64 -7.56 8.05 2.77
CA ASP A 64 -6.62 8.28 1.68
C ASP A 64 -7.35 8.12 0.32
N ASP A 65 -6.68 8.36 -0.79
CA ASP A 65 -7.25 8.41 -2.15
C ASP A 65 -8.00 7.12 -2.52
N HIS A 66 -7.53 5.96 -2.05
CA HIS A 66 -8.18 4.67 -2.31
C HIS A 66 -9.60 4.64 -1.76
N LEU A 67 -9.91 5.36 -0.68
CA LEU A 67 -11.24 5.40 -0.09
C LEU A 67 -12.26 5.97 -1.09
N TYR A 68 -11.89 7.01 -1.82
CA TYR A 68 -12.76 7.65 -2.82
C TYR A 68 -12.86 6.81 -4.09
N ILE A 69 -11.77 6.16 -4.51
CA ILE A 69 -11.79 5.19 -5.62
C ILE A 69 -12.75 4.05 -5.29
N ASN A 70 -12.71 3.52 -4.07
CA ASN A 70 -13.63 2.48 -3.61
C ASN A 70 -15.08 2.98 -3.52
N LYS A 71 -15.34 4.13 -2.89
CA LYS A 71 -16.71 4.59 -2.61
C LYS A 71 -17.44 5.25 -3.77
N ILE A 72 -16.71 5.98 -4.62
CA ILE A 72 -17.29 6.81 -5.68
C ILE A 72 -17.18 6.09 -7.02
N ALA A 73 -15.98 5.61 -7.39
CA ALA A 73 -15.77 4.90 -8.64
C ALA A 73 -16.19 3.42 -8.56
N ASN A 74 -16.44 2.90 -7.35
CA ASN A 74 -16.79 1.50 -7.11
C ASN A 74 -15.74 0.52 -7.67
N LEU A 75 -14.46 0.90 -7.57
CA LEU A 75 -13.32 0.08 -7.99
C LEU A 75 -12.56 -0.41 -6.77
N PRO A 76 -12.29 -1.73 -6.63
CA PRO A 76 -11.56 -2.25 -5.49
C PRO A 76 -10.13 -1.70 -5.52
N CYS A 77 -9.78 -0.88 -4.53
CA CYS A 77 -8.47 -0.26 -4.41
C CYS A 77 -7.89 -0.51 -3.01
N ILE A 78 -6.64 -0.95 -2.96
CA ILE A 78 -5.90 -1.08 -1.70
C ILE A 78 -4.93 0.08 -1.56
N ASP A 79 -4.50 0.30 -0.33
CA ASP A 79 -3.45 1.25 0.01
C ASP A 79 -2.26 0.51 0.67
N VAL A 80 -1.07 0.74 0.12
CA VAL A 80 0.21 0.30 0.66
C VAL A 80 0.87 1.51 1.28
N VAL A 81 0.56 1.72 2.56
CA VAL A 81 1.02 2.86 3.34
C VAL A 81 1.86 2.44 4.53
N HIS A 82 2.94 3.19 4.79
CA HIS A 82 3.73 2.96 5.99
C HIS A 82 2.93 3.33 7.25
N TYR A 83 2.67 2.34 8.11
CA TYR A 83 2.00 2.55 9.39
C TYR A 83 2.94 2.27 10.55
N ALA A 84 3.27 3.31 11.31
CA ALA A 84 4.09 3.23 12.51
C ALA A 84 3.20 3.00 13.74
N THR A 85 3.06 1.74 14.16
CA THR A 85 2.25 1.36 15.35
C THR A 85 2.76 1.95 16.67
N TYR A 86 4.01 2.41 16.69
CA TYR A 86 4.66 3.06 17.84
C TYR A 86 4.45 4.59 17.88
N SER A 87 3.77 5.16 16.89
CA SER A 87 3.52 6.61 16.79
C SER A 87 2.06 6.94 17.09
N ASN A 88 1.83 8.07 17.77
CA ASN A 88 0.48 8.60 18.01
C ASN A 88 -0.24 9.03 16.72
N SER A 89 0.51 9.43 15.68
CA SER A 89 -0.07 9.79 14.39
C SER A 89 -0.41 8.56 13.53
N GLY A 90 0.10 7.38 13.89
CA GLY A 90 0.08 6.19 13.04
C GLY A 90 1.12 6.24 11.90
N PHE A 91 1.90 7.31 11.79
CA PHE A 91 2.92 7.51 10.75
C PHE A 91 4.30 7.77 11.35
N GLY A 92 5.35 7.61 10.54
CA GLY A 92 6.71 7.89 10.95
C GLY A 92 6.88 9.32 11.47
N SER A 93 7.85 9.56 12.36
CA SER A 93 8.06 10.88 13.00
C SER A 93 8.40 12.01 12.01
N PHE A 94 8.81 11.65 10.79
CA PHE A 94 9.09 12.56 9.69
C PHE A 94 7.82 13.05 8.97
N TRP A 95 6.68 12.38 9.15
CA TRP A 95 5.44 12.71 8.44
C TRP A 95 4.99 14.16 8.71
N HIS A 96 4.75 14.90 7.63
CA HIS A 96 4.40 16.33 7.66
C HIS A 96 5.45 17.22 8.37
N THR A 97 6.73 16.86 8.31
CA THR A 97 7.83 17.68 8.83
C THR A 97 8.88 17.96 7.75
N HIS A 98 9.86 18.81 8.06
CA HIS A 98 11.03 19.01 7.20
C HIS A 98 12.01 17.83 7.21
N ASP A 99 11.80 16.85 8.10
CA ASP A 99 12.60 15.63 8.16
C ASP A 99 12.15 14.58 7.13
N ASP A 100 11.00 14.80 6.46
CA ASP A 100 10.61 14.02 5.28
C ASP A 100 11.45 14.46 4.07
N ASN A 101 12.68 13.93 4.02
CA ASN A 101 13.68 14.25 3.01
C ASN A 101 14.47 12.99 2.62
N MET A 102 15.50 13.15 1.78
CA MET A 102 16.24 11.99 1.24
C MET A 102 16.95 11.15 2.31
N ASP A 103 17.20 11.69 3.50
CA ASP A 103 17.87 10.96 4.58
C ASP A 103 16.98 9.88 5.19
N VAL A 104 15.65 9.99 5.09
CA VAL A 104 14.73 8.94 5.56
C VAL A 104 14.51 7.84 4.54
N ILE A 105 14.96 8.01 3.29
CA ILE A 105 14.67 7.05 2.21
C ILE A 105 15.60 5.82 2.27
N ASP A 106 15.01 4.64 2.10
CA ASP A 106 15.69 3.35 2.04
C ASP A 106 15.42 2.62 0.70
N LYS A 107 16.50 2.25 0.01
CA LYS A 107 16.41 1.56 -1.28
C LYS A 107 15.88 0.13 -1.16
N GLY A 108 16.11 -0.54 -0.03
CA GLY A 108 15.58 -1.86 0.26
C GLY A 108 14.06 -1.85 0.40
N VAL A 109 13.51 -0.82 1.06
CA VAL A 109 12.05 -0.61 1.16
C VAL A 109 11.44 -0.35 -0.20
N LEU A 110 12.01 0.60 -0.97
CA LEU A 110 11.57 0.89 -2.33
C LEU A 110 11.62 -0.36 -3.23
N LYS A 111 12.68 -1.16 -3.12
CA LYS A 111 12.83 -2.43 -3.84
C LYS A 111 11.73 -3.42 -3.46
N ALA A 112 11.47 -3.60 -2.16
CA ALA A 112 10.46 -4.54 -1.67
C ALA A 112 9.05 -4.22 -2.21
N VAL A 113 8.66 -2.94 -2.15
CA VAL A 113 7.37 -2.49 -2.68
C VAL A 113 7.34 -2.60 -4.20
N GLY A 114 8.37 -2.10 -4.89
CA GLY A 114 8.46 -2.11 -6.35
C GLY A 114 8.42 -3.51 -6.95
N GLU A 115 9.19 -4.46 -6.41
CA GLU A 115 9.19 -5.85 -6.87
C GLU A 115 7.84 -6.54 -6.62
N THR A 116 7.20 -6.27 -5.48
CA THR A 116 5.89 -6.85 -5.15
C THR A 116 4.78 -6.32 -6.07
N VAL A 117 4.74 -5.01 -6.31
CA VAL A 117 3.80 -4.39 -7.26
C VAL A 117 4.03 -4.92 -8.69
N MET A 118 5.29 -4.98 -9.12
CA MET A 118 5.64 -5.48 -10.45
C MET A 118 5.21 -6.95 -10.63
N ALA A 119 5.44 -7.80 -9.63
CA ALA A 119 5.00 -9.18 -9.66
C ALA A 119 3.46 -9.27 -9.71
N MET A 120 2.75 -8.47 -8.91
CA MET A 120 1.29 -8.43 -8.87
C MET A 120 0.71 -8.11 -10.26
N ILE A 121 1.22 -7.08 -10.92
CA ILE A 121 0.80 -6.69 -12.28
C ILE A 121 1.14 -7.77 -13.30
N LYS A 122 2.34 -8.37 -13.25
CA LYS A 122 2.75 -9.42 -14.19
C LYS A 122 1.88 -10.68 -14.06
N THR A 123 1.48 -11.06 -12.85
CA THR A 123 0.64 -12.25 -12.64
C THR A 123 -0.79 -12.08 -13.14
N GLU A 124 -1.30 -10.84 -13.28
CA GLU A 124 -2.62 -10.58 -13.87
C GLU A 124 -2.67 -10.76 -15.38
N ASN A 125 -1.52 -10.62 -16.06
CA ASN A 125 -1.44 -10.75 -17.52
C ASN A 125 -1.28 -12.20 -17.99
N LEU A 126 -1.12 -13.15 -17.05
CA LEU A 126 -0.97 -14.57 -17.33
C LEU A 126 -2.29 -15.36 -17.14
N ASN A 127 -3.37 -14.69 -16.73
CA ASN A 127 -4.71 -15.24 -16.54
C ASN A 127 -5.73 -14.51 -17.45
#